data_AF-A0A2M9E111-F1
#
_entry.id   AF-A0A2M9E111-F1
#
_cell.length_a   1.000
_cell.length_b   1.000
_cell.length_c   1.000
_cell.angle_alpha   90.00
_cell.angle_beta   90.00
_cell.angle_gamma   90.00
#
_symmetry.space_group_name_H-M   'P 1'
#
loop_
_entity.id
_entity.type
_entity.pdbx_description
1 polymer ?
#
loop_
_entity_poly.entity_id
_entity_poly.type
_entity_poly.pdbx_seq_one_letter_code
_entity_poly.pdbx_strand_id
1 'polypeptide(L)'
;MSLPDDFPADLYLPPGYDVRSVMEVDGTRVVGVQARGDMATLFADARAGMHGLGWRQTLALQRAPDGAMLSFEKGPRAAVLWLRPVAADTVQLQLQLREDMRVVAR
;
A
#
# COMPACT_ATOMS: atom_id res chain seq x y z
N MET A 1 6.18 -10.89 13.34
CA MET A 1 5.23 -11.40 12.32
C MET A 1 5.92 -11.25 10.97
N SER A 2 5.70 -12.17 10.06
CA SER A 2 6.25 -12.13 8.71
C SER A 2 5.13 -11.98 7.69
N LEU A 3 5.48 -11.56 6.48
CA LEU A 3 4.58 -11.70 5.34
C LEU A 3 4.44 -13.19 4.97
N PRO A 4 3.30 -13.58 4.37
CA PRO A 4 3.18 -14.88 3.71
C PRO A 4 4.22 -15.05 2.60
N ASP A 5 4.66 -16.28 2.36
CA ASP A 5 5.66 -16.61 1.33
C ASP A 5 5.20 -16.28 -0.10
N ASP A 6 3.88 -16.24 -0.32
CA ASP A 6 3.23 -15.89 -1.58
C ASP A 6 2.88 -14.39 -1.68
N PHE A 7 3.40 -13.55 -0.78
CA PHE A 7 3.17 -12.11 -0.88
C PHE A 7 3.88 -11.53 -2.12
N PRO A 8 3.19 -10.78 -2.99
CA PRO A 8 3.80 -10.29 -4.23
C PRO A 8 4.98 -9.35 -3.95
N ALA A 9 6.13 -9.68 -4.54
CA ALA A 9 7.35 -8.87 -4.44
C ALA A 9 7.27 -7.55 -5.24
N ASP A 10 6.23 -7.38 -6.06
CA ASP A 10 6.03 -6.21 -6.89
C ASP A 10 5.17 -5.12 -6.24
N LEU A 11 5.07 -5.12 -4.90
CA LEU A 11 4.40 -4.11 -4.11
C LEU A 11 5.40 -3.34 -3.26
N TYR A 12 5.20 -2.03 -3.15
CA TYR A 12 5.99 -1.22 -2.25
C TYR A 12 5.64 -1.53 -0.78
N LEU A 13 6.67 -1.76 0.02
CA LEU A 13 6.62 -1.67 1.47
C LEU A 13 7.78 -0.77 1.95
N PRO A 14 7.57 0.10 2.96
CA PRO A 14 8.62 0.98 3.46
C PRO A 14 9.85 0.21 3.94
N PRO A 15 11.09 0.72 3.79
CA PRO A 15 12.27 0.06 4.33
C PRO A 15 12.19 -0.07 5.87
N GLY A 16 12.62 -1.21 6.40
CA GLY A 16 12.62 -1.46 7.85
C GLY A 16 11.23 -1.55 8.49
N TYR A 17 10.22 -1.90 7.71
CA TYR A 17 8.85 -2.05 8.20
C TYR A 17 8.68 -3.20 9.20
N ASP A 18 7.77 -3.01 10.14
CA ASP A 18 7.23 -4.05 11.01
C ASP A 18 5.84 -4.48 10.53
N VAL A 19 5.65 -5.77 10.24
CA VAL A 19 4.32 -6.31 9.95
C VAL A 19 3.47 -6.29 11.22
N ARG A 20 2.29 -5.65 11.14
CA ARG A 20 1.32 -5.55 12.23
C ARG A 20 0.10 -6.42 12.00
N SER A 21 -0.33 -6.59 10.75
CA SER A 21 -1.45 -7.46 10.40
C SER A 21 -1.35 -7.97 8.97
N VAL A 22 -1.85 -9.18 8.76
CA VAL A 22 -2.07 -9.79 7.44
C VAL A 22 -3.44 -10.47 7.49
N MET A 23 -4.31 -10.12 6.57
CA MET A 23 -5.67 -10.65 6.48
C MET A 23 -6.03 -10.90 5.02
N GLU A 24 -6.91 -11.87 4.79
CA GLU A 24 -7.54 -12.12 3.50
C GLU A 24 -9.06 -12.08 3.68
N VAL A 25 -9.74 -11.22 2.92
CA VAL A 25 -11.17 -10.98 3.02
C VAL A 25 -11.74 -10.91 1.61
N ASP A 26 -12.64 -11.82 1.26
CA ASP A 26 -13.31 -11.87 -0.05
C ASP A 26 -12.37 -11.73 -1.25
N GLY A 27 -11.25 -12.50 -1.25
CA GLY A 27 -10.23 -12.46 -2.30
C GLY A 27 -9.40 -11.17 -2.34
N THR A 28 -9.50 -10.34 -1.29
CA THR A 28 -8.69 -9.15 -1.09
C THR A 28 -7.70 -9.40 0.03
N ARG A 29 -6.41 -9.20 -0.25
CA ARG A 29 -5.35 -9.27 0.74
C ARG A 29 -5.13 -7.89 1.37
N VAL A 30 -5.13 -7.83 2.70
CA VAL A 30 -4.91 -6.60 3.47
C VAL A 30 -3.70 -6.78 4.37
N VAL A 31 -2.69 -5.93 4.19
CA VAL A 31 -1.47 -5.93 4.99
C VAL A 31 -1.32 -4.59 5.70
N GLY A 32 -1.19 -4.63 7.02
CA GLY A 32 -0.85 -3.47 7.83
C GLY A 32 0.61 -3.54 8.26
N VAL A 33 1.39 -2.51 7.94
CA VAL A 33 2.77 -2.35 8.41
C VAL A 33 2.95 -1.02 9.13
N GLN A 34 3.98 -0.92 9.94
CA GLN A 34 4.46 0.35 10.49
C GLN A 34 5.92 0.53 10.09
N ALA A 35 6.31 1.77 9.85
CA ALA A 35 7.69 2.13 9.59
C ALA A 35 8.03 3.45 10.25
N ARG A 36 9.32 3.64 10.56
CA ARG A 36 9.82 4.92 11.03
C ARG A 36 9.90 5.92 9.87
N GLY A 37 9.60 7.18 10.14
CA GLY A 37 9.71 8.28 9.18
C GLY A 37 8.53 9.24 9.22
N ASP A 38 8.59 10.21 8.33
CA ASP A 38 7.53 11.19 8.09
C ASP A 38 6.57 10.72 6.98
N MET A 39 5.29 11.07 7.11
CA MET A 39 4.24 10.66 6.17
C MET A 39 4.46 11.20 4.76
N ALA A 40 4.92 12.44 4.60
CA ALA A 40 5.11 13.02 3.28
C ALA A 40 6.26 12.32 2.53
N THR A 41 7.34 11.98 3.24
CA THR A 41 8.44 11.17 2.69
C THR A 41 7.95 9.80 2.26
N LEU A 42 7.29 9.06 3.16
CA LEU A 42 6.80 7.71 2.86
C LEU A 42 5.72 7.69 1.76
N PHE A 43 4.93 8.76 1.62
CA PHE A 43 3.99 8.92 0.52
C PHE A 43 4.71 9.08 -0.83
N ALA A 44 5.75 9.92 -0.88
CA ALA A 44 6.55 10.10 -2.09
C ALA A 44 7.28 8.81 -2.48
N ASP A 45 7.87 8.12 -1.50
CA ASP A 45 8.56 6.84 -1.70
C ASP A 45 7.59 5.75 -2.17
N ALA A 46 6.41 5.64 -1.56
CA ALA A 46 5.39 4.69 -1.99
C ALA A 46 4.95 4.92 -3.44
N ARG A 47 4.74 6.19 -3.80
CA ARG A 47 4.40 6.58 -5.17
C ARG A 47 5.49 6.21 -6.16
N ALA A 48 6.74 6.55 -5.86
CA ALA A 48 7.88 6.27 -6.72
C ALA A 48 8.16 4.77 -6.82
N GLY A 49 8.11 4.04 -5.70
CA GLY A 49 8.33 2.61 -5.62
C GLY A 49 7.29 1.82 -6.41
N MET A 50 6.00 2.10 -6.21
CA MET A 50 4.94 1.46 -6.99
C MET A 50 5.10 1.73 -8.50
N HIS A 51 5.42 2.96 -8.89
CA HIS A 51 5.69 3.29 -10.30
C HIS A 51 6.89 2.52 -10.85
N GLY A 52 8.01 2.45 -10.11
CA GLY A 52 9.19 1.68 -10.47
C GLY A 52 8.93 0.18 -10.60
N LEU A 53 7.95 -0.34 -9.86
CA LEU A 53 7.48 -1.72 -9.93
C LEU A 53 6.42 -1.95 -11.03
N GLY A 54 6.17 -0.95 -11.87
CA GLY A 54 5.28 -1.04 -13.04
C GLY A 54 3.80 -0.85 -12.73
N TRP A 55 3.46 -0.30 -11.56
CA TRP A 55 2.08 0.07 -11.24
C TRP A 55 1.74 1.47 -11.76
N ARG A 56 0.57 1.58 -12.39
CA ARG A 56 0.04 2.87 -12.86
C ARG A 56 -0.78 3.50 -11.75
N GLN A 57 -0.40 4.70 -11.31
CA GLN A 57 -1.18 5.46 -10.35
C GLN A 57 -2.51 5.91 -10.98
N THR A 58 -3.61 5.68 -10.27
CA THR A 58 -4.96 6.15 -10.65
C THR A 58 -5.48 7.26 -9.75
N LEU A 59 -5.04 7.28 -8.49
CA LEU A 59 -5.39 8.33 -7.52
C LEU A 59 -4.20 8.63 -6.61
N ALA A 60 -4.04 9.89 -6.26
CA ALA A 60 -3.15 10.35 -5.19
C ALA A 60 -3.85 11.46 -4.41
N LEU A 61 -4.07 11.21 -3.12
CA LEU A 61 -4.70 12.15 -2.22
C LEU A 61 -3.86 12.25 -0.95
N GLN A 62 -3.43 13.46 -0.61
CA GLN A 62 -2.74 13.72 0.66
C GLN A 62 -3.59 14.71 1.46
N ARG A 63 -4.09 14.27 2.62
CA ARG A 63 -4.85 15.09 3.57
C ARG A 63 -4.05 15.20 4.86
N ALA A 64 -2.96 15.95 4.81
CA ALA A 64 -2.16 16.21 6.00
C ALA A 64 -2.96 17.05 7.03
N PRO A 65 -2.81 16.79 8.35
CA PRO A 65 -1.97 15.75 8.95
C PRO A 65 -2.64 14.37 9.06
N ASP A 66 -3.91 14.27 8.69
CA ASP A 66 -4.79 13.13 9.00
C ASP A 66 -4.45 11.82 8.26
N GLY A 67 -3.92 11.92 7.04
CA GLY A 67 -3.51 10.75 6.28
C GLY A 67 -3.29 11.00 4.80
N ALA A 68 -2.95 9.95 4.08
CA ALA A 68 -2.81 9.95 2.64
C ALA A 68 -3.31 8.65 2.03
N MET A 69 -3.70 8.70 0.76
CA MET A 69 -4.20 7.57 -0.01
C MET A 69 -3.58 7.59 -1.41
N LEU A 70 -3.08 6.45 -1.83
CA LEU A 70 -2.63 6.19 -3.19
C LEU A 70 -3.40 4.99 -3.75
N SER A 71 -3.91 5.09 -4.97
CA SER A 71 -4.51 3.97 -5.69
C SER A 71 -3.74 3.70 -6.96
N PHE A 72 -3.59 2.41 -7.28
CA PHE A 72 -2.83 1.94 -8.42
C PHE A 72 -3.52 0.77 -9.12
N GLU A 73 -3.18 0.59 -10.39
CA GLU A 73 -3.57 -0.56 -11.20
C GLU A 73 -2.36 -1.17 -11.91
N LYS A 74 -2.37 -2.49 -12.07
CA LYS A 74 -1.40 -3.25 -12.88
C LYS A 74 -2.08 -4.45 -13.51
N GLY A 75 -2.46 -4.32 -14.78
CA GLY A 75 -3.26 -5.33 -15.47
C GLY A 75 -4.60 -5.56 -14.73
N PRO A 76 -4.95 -6.81 -14.35
CA PRO A 76 -6.18 -7.11 -13.61
C PRO A 76 -6.06 -6.83 -12.10
N ARG A 77 -4.95 -6.28 -11.61
CA ARG A 77 -4.71 -6.04 -10.19
C ARG A 77 -4.95 -4.58 -9.84
N ALA A 78 -5.50 -4.35 -8.65
CA ALA A 78 -5.59 -3.03 -8.04
C ALA A 78 -4.98 -3.04 -6.64
N ALA A 79 -4.25 -1.98 -6.32
CA ALA A 79 -3.67 -1.78 -5.01
C ALA A 79 -4.07 -0.41 -4.46
N VAL A 80 -4.41 -0.35 -3.18
CA VAL A 80 -4.64 0.91 -2.48
C VAL A 80 -3.79 0.94 -1.23
N LEU A 81 -3.06 2.04 -1.05
CA LEU A 81 -2.19 2.28 0.08
C LEU A 81 -2.77 3.45 0.88
N TRP A 82 -3.07 3.23 2.15
CA TRP A 82 -3.41 4.27 3.10
C TRP A 82 -2.26 4.48 4.06
N LEU A 83 -1.84 5.73 4.21
CA LEU A 83 -0.80 6.14 5.15
C LEU A 83 -1.42 7.03 6.21
N ARG A 84 -1.03 6.84 7.47
CA ARG A 84 -1.38 7.75 8.56
C ARG A 84 -0.27 7.81 9.60
N PRO A 85 0.03 8.97 10.20
CA PRO A 85 0.90 9.03 11.35
C PRO A 85 0.24 8.31 12.53
N VAL A 86 1.03 7.55 13.30
CA VAL A 86 0.60 6.90 14.56
C VAL A 86 1.45 7.34 15.75
N ALA A 87 2.62 7.90 15.47
CA ALA A 87 3.45 8.66 16.42
C ALA A 87 4.24 9.73 15.63
N ALA A 88 5.02 10.57 16.32
CA ALA A 88 5.76 11.66 15.70
C ALA A 88 6.72 11.21 14.58
N ASP A 89 7.29 10.01 14.71
CA ASP A 89 8.27 9.44 13.80
C ASP A 89 7.83 8.08 13.23
N THR A 90 6.54 7.75 13.36
CA THR A 90 6.02 6.44 12.97
C THR A 90 4.75 6.59 12.15
N VAL A 91 4.76 5.96 10.98
CA VAL A 91 3.63 5.94 10.06
C VAL A 91 3.15 4.51 9.92
N GLN A 92 1.84 4.34 9.97
CA GLN A 92 1.19 3.10 9.57
C GLN A 92 0.86 3.18 8.08
N LEU A 93 1.23 2.13 7.34
CA LEU A 93 0.81 1.90 5.97
C LEU A 93 -0.11 0.68 5.95
N GLN A 94 -1.33 0.85 5.46
CA GLN A 94 -2.23 -0.24 5.15
C GLN A 94 -2.29 -0.42 3.64
N LEU A 95 -1.97 -1.61 3.17
CA LEU A 95 -2.04 -2.02 1.79
C LEU A 95 -3.23 -2.95 1.60
N GLN A 96 -4.08 -2.63 0.65
CA GLN A 96 -5.11 -3.52 0.13
C GLN A 96 -4.74 -3.91 -1.29
N LEU A 97 -4.61 -5.21 -1.53
CA LEU A 97 -4.40 -5.79 -2.85
C LEU A 97 -5.64 -6.58 -3.23
N ARG A 98 -6.17 -6.29 -4.41
CA ARG A 98 -7.18 -7.13 -5.05
C ARG A 98 -6.62 -7.66 -6.36
N GLU A 99 -6.65 -8.98 -6.48
CA GLU A 99 -6.22 -9.69 -7.68
C GLU A 99 -7.45 -10.09 -8.49
N ASP A 100 -7.24 -10.34 -9.78
CA ASP A 100 -8.30 -10.80 -10.68
C ASP A 100 -9.56 -9.94 -10.70
N MET A 101 -9.38 -8.62 -10.85
CA MET A 101 -10.48 -7.74 -11.21
C MET A 101 -11.02 -8.16 -12.57
N ARG A 102 -12.03 -9.03 -12.57
CA ARG A 102 -12.81 -9.33 -13.78
C ARG A 102 -13.37 -7.99 -14.27
N VAL A 103 -12.89 -7.55 -15.42
CA VAL A 103 -13.53 -6.45 -16.14
C VAL A 103 -14.90 -6.98 -16.55
N VAL A 104 -15.93 -6.58 -15.81
CA VAL A 104 -17.30 -6.78 -16.27
C VAL A 104 -17.45 -5.82 -17.45
N ALA A 105 -17.25 -6.34 -18.66
CA ALA A 105 -17.58 -5.62 -19.88
C ALA A 105 -19.05 -5.24 -19.79
N ARG A 106 -19.32 -3.93 -19.79
CA ARG A 106 -20.67 -3.39 -19.95
C ARG A 106 -21.07 -3.45 -21.42
#